data_AF-A0A7X6VGK6-F1
#
_entry.id   AF-A0A7X6VGK6-F1
#
_cell.length_a   1.000
_cell.length_b   1.000
_cell.length_c   1.000
_cell.angle_alpha   90.00
_cell.angle_beta   90.00
_cell.angle_gamma   90.00
#
_symmetry.space_group_name_H-M   'P 1'
#
loop_
_entity.id
_entity.type
_entity.pdbx_description
1 polymer ?
#
loop_
_entity_poly.entity_id
_entity_poly.type
_entity_poly.pdbx_seq_one_letter_code
_entity_poly.pdbx_strand_id
1 'polypeptide(L)'
;MDNWEKSPQSEKEKTAIGKRFFENRVKGIAAGDKVYIGKQVKGKLPDGFDECVENIAIYNSSEDEFCAVSSEYDKNMLFKNQYTALKTIFEYYKGDKTKHFYLRIHPNLINVPYPSHTMLYDLHYDNVTVIPANADIDSYVLMFHSDKVITFHSTMSIESAYWGKPVIALDRYMWNLMGVLYSPNSEEELWKLIDTKDLPCLKNDNLYKYPYRVLHPIEDPEDRIKFVKVDYKIFGQSFFTEYSFFKFLGSYKLNVLIKTFSNSRIIRKLFKGAYEFRNLPCVVKPSVK
;
A
#
# COMPACT_ATOMS: atom_id res chain seq x y z
N MET A 1 3.11 14.74 7.31
CA MET A 1 2.69 16.01 6.68
C MET A 1 3.74 17.10 6.86
N ASP A 2 4.62 16.98 7.85
CA ASP A 2 5.74 17.89 8.14
C ASP A 2 6.54 18.41 6.95
N ASN A 3 6.84 17.58 5.95
CA ASN A 3 7.65 17.98 4.79
C ASN A 3 6.96 19.09 3.99
N TRP A 4 5.63 19.05 3.88
CA TRP A 4 4.85 20.08 3.17
C TRP A 4 4.90 21.41 3.91
N GLU A 5 4.71 21.38 5.23
CA GLU A 5 4.63 22.59 6.07
C GLU A 5 6.01 23.23 6.29
N LYS A 6 7.08 22.42 6.36
CA LYS A 6 8.47 22.87 6.56
C LYS A 6 9.17 23.30 5.25
N SER A 7 8.51 23.10 4.10
CA SER A 7 9.11 23.40 2.80
C SER A 7 9.24 24.91 2.56
N PRO A 8 10.38 25.39 2.01
CA PRO A 8 10.53 26.78 1.59
C PRO A 8 9.78 27.09 0.28
N GLN A 9 9.22 26.08 -0.40
CA GLN A 9 8.51 26.26 -1.67
C GLN A 9 7.10 26.80 -1.45
N SER A 10 6.63 27.62 -2.39
CA SER A 10 5.25 28.14 -2.36
C SER A 10 4.21 27.03 -2.50
N GLU A 11 3.00 27.25 -1.98
CA GLU A 11 1.87 26.32 -2.13
C GLU A 11 1.60 25.96 -3.61
N LYS A 12 1.78 26.92 -4.52
CA LYS A 12 1.61 26.71 -5.97
C LYS A 12 2.64 25.73 -6.52
N GLU A 13 3.91 25.84 -6.13
CA GLU A 13 4.98 24.95 -6.57
C GLU A 13 4.79 23.54 -6.01
N LYS A 14 4.47 23.43 -4.71
CA LYS A 14 4.20 22.14 -4.05
C LYS A 14 3.01 21.42 -4.70
N THR A 15 1.95 22.16 -5.01
CA THR A 15 0.79 21.65 -5.75
C THR A 15 1.17 21.19 -7.16
N ALA A 16 1.97 21.96 -7.89
CA ALA A 16 2.41 21.58 -9.24
C ALA A 16 3.25 20.29 -9.23
N ILE A 17 4.13 20.13 -8.23
CA ILE A 17 4.88 18.89 -7.99
C ILE A 17 3.93 17.73 -7.74
N GLY A 18 2.92 17.92 -6.89
CA GLY A 18 1.95 16.89 -6.58
C GLY A 18 1.10 16.46 -7.78
N LYS A 19 0.64 17.41 -8.61
CA LYS A 19 -0.08 17.10 -9.85
C LYS A 19 0.79 16.28 -10.82
N ARG A 20 2.03 16.71 -11.03
CA ARG A 20 2.97 16.03 -11.93
C ARG A 20 3.23 14.58 -11.51
N PHE A 21 3.27 14.30 -10.21
CA PHE A 21 3.40 12.91 -9.72
C PHE A 21 2.28 12.01 -10.26
N PHE A 22 1.01 12.41 -10.09
CA PHE A 22 -0.13 11.61 -10.55
C PHE A 22 -0.18 11.49 -12.08
N GLU A 23 0.11 12.59 -12.78
CA GLU A 23 0.17 12.62 -14.24
C GLU A 23 1.32 11.77 -14.82
N ASN A 24 2.43 11.65 -14.11
CA ASN A 24 3.53 10.78 -14.50
C ASN A 24 3.16 9.31 -14.28
N ARG A 25 2.52 8.99 -13.16
CA ARG A 25 2.15 7.62 -12.81
C ARG A 25 1.19 6.97 -13.82
N VAL A 26 0.17 7.71 -14.28
CA VAL A 26 -0.74 7.21 -15.34
C VAL A 26 0.00 6.98 -16.67
N LYS A 27 1.12 7.67 -16.92
CA LYS A 27 1.96 7.50 -18.12
C LYS A 27 3.04 6.43 -17.93
N GLY A 28 3.13 5.81 -16.76
CA GLY A 28 4.20 4.85 -16.44
C GLY A 28 5.57 5.51 -16.30
N ILE A 29 5.61 6.83 -16.08
CA ILE A 29 6.84 7.59 -15.82
C ILE A 29 7.13 7.49 -14.31
N ALA A 30 8.37 7.15 -13.96
CA ALA A 30 8.79 7.03 -12.57
C ALA A 30 8.51 8.32 -11.77
N ALA A 31 7.95 8.16 -10.56
CA ALA A 31 7.50 9.27 -9.72
C ALA A 31 8.00 9.15 -8.27
N GLY A 32 9.24 8.70 -8.08
CA GLY A 32 9.82 8.46 -6.74
C GLY A 32 9.56 7.06 -6.18
N ASP A 33 8.87 6.22 -6.95
CA ASP A 33 8.52 4.84 -6.63
C ASP A 33 8.64 3.90 -7.85
N LYS A 34 8.31 2.63 -7.63
CA LYS A 34 8.34 1.58 -8.66
C LYS A 34 7.17 1.74 -9.64
N VAL A 35 7.46 1.68 -10.94
CA VAL A 35 6.44 1.67 -12.00
C VAL A 35 5.83 0.27 -12.12
N TYR A 36 4.53 0.15 -11.83
CA TYR A 36 3.81 -1.14 -11.84
C TYR A 36 3.12 -1.49 -13.16
N ILE A 37 2.90 -0.50 -14.04
CA ILE A 37 2.15 -0.69 -15.28
C ILE A 37 3.01 -1.10 -16.47
N GLY A 38 4.33 -1.27 -16.30
CA GLY A 38 5.26 -1.50 -17.42
C GLY A 38 5.04 -2.78 -18.23
N LYS A 39 4.25 -3.74 -17.71
CA LYS A 39 3.84 -4.98 -18.41
C LYS A 39 2.36 -5.00 -18.81
N GLN A 40 1.62 -3.92 -18.52
CA GLN A 40 0.20 -3.81 -18.87
C GLN A 40 0.06 -3.31 -20.31
N VAL A 41 -0.99 -3.74 -20.99
CA VAL A 41 -1.34 -3.25 -22.34
C VAL A 41 -2.21 -2.01 -22.17
N LYS A 42 -1.70 -0.87 -22.62
CA LYS A 42 -2.41 0.41 -22.53
C LYS A 42 -3.81 0.33 -23.13
N GLY A 43 -4.83 0.78 -22.40
CA GLY A 43 -6.21 0.76 -22.88
C GLY A 43 -6.94 -0.57 -22.66
N LYS A 44 -6.28 -1.62 -22.18
CA LYS A 44 -6.89 -2.95 -22.06
C LYS A 44 -7.76 -3.05 -20.80
N LEU A 45 -9.04 -3.32 -21.01
CA LEU A 45 -10.01 -3.71 -19.98
C LEU A 45 -10.13 -5.24 -19.86
N PRO A 46 -10.67 -5.77 -18.76
CA PRO A 46 -11.01 -7.19 -18.63
C PRO A 46 -12.00 -7.64 -19.72
N ASP A 47 -11.91 -8.91 -20.12
CA ASP A 47 -12.87 -9.49 -21.05
C ASP A 47 -14.28 -9.47 -20.44
N GLY A 48 -15.28 -9.10 -21.25
CA GLY A 48 -16.66 -9.01 -20.81
C GLY A 48 -16.99 -7.78 -19.95
N PHE A 49 -16.12 -6.75 -19.95
CA PHE A 49 -16.42 -5.48 -19.29
C PHE A 49 -17.70 -4.86 -19.86
N ASP A 50 -18.69 -4.64 -19.00
CA ASP A 50 -20.01 -4.10 -19.38
C ASP A 50 -20.18 -2.67 -18.85
N GLU A 51 -20.24 -1.69 -19.76
CA GLU A 51 -20.45 -0.28 -19.41
C GLU A 51 -21.91 0.03 -19.02
N CYS A 52 -22.85 -0.91 -19.18
CA CYS A 52 -24.26 -0.72 -18.85
C CYS A 52 -24.59 -0.97 -17.37
N VAL A 53 -23.66 -1.55 -16.62
CA VAL A 53 -23.78 -1.79 -15.17
C VAL A 53 -22.87 -0.85 -14.40
N GLU A 54 -23.13 -0.73 -13.10
CA GLU A 54 -22.26 0.03 -12.21
C GLU A 54 -20.98 -0.76 -11.93
N ASN A 55 -19.86 -0.26 -12.42
CA ASN A 55 -18.56 -0.92 -12.34
C ASN A 55 -17.77 -0.43 -11.13
N ILE A 56 -17.32 -1.34 -10.27
CA ILE A 56 -16.59 -1.02 -9.04
C ILE A 56 -15.21 -1.69 -9.10
N ALA A 57 -14.16 -0.89 -9.28
CA ALA A 57 -12.79 -1.38 -9.22
C ALA A 57 -12.34 -1.55 -7.77
N ILE A 58 -11.69 -2.67 -7.48
CA ILE A 58 -11.11 -2.96 -6.17
C ILE A 58 -9.61 -3.21 -6.31
N TYR A 59 -8.81 -2.44 -5.56
CA TYR A 59 -7.35 -2.58 -5.52
C TYR A 59 -6.90 -3.02 -4.14
N ASN A 60 -6.42 -4.27 -4.05
CA ASN A 60 -5.86 -4.80 -2.81
C ASN A 60 -4.42 -4.28 -2.58
N SER A 61 -4.01 -4.21 -1.32
CA SER A 61 -2.61 -3.92 -0.97
C SER A 61 -1.80 -5.22 -0.84
N SER A 62 -0.49 -5.11 -0.99
CA SER A 62 0.42 -6.21 -0.64
C SER A 62 0.55 -6.39 0.87
N GLU A 63 0.96 -7.58 1.33
CA GLU A 63 1.22 -7.80 2.76
C GLU A 63 2.40 -6.97 3.28
N ASP A 64 3.41 -6.69 2.47
CA ASP A 64 4.55 -5.86 2.86
C ASP A 64 4.12 -4.41 3.20
N GLU A 65 3.13 -3.89 2.47
CA GLU A 65 2.48 -2.59 2.75
C GLU A 65 1.63 -2.64 4.02
N PHE A 66 1.07 -3.80 4.36
CA PHE A 66 0.23 -4.01 5.55
C PHE A 66 1.04 -4.30 6.83
N CYS A 67 2.18 -5.00 6.72
CA CYS A 67 3.03 -5.35 7.87
C CYS A 67 3.98 -4.24 8.32
N ALA A 68 4.23 -3.22 7.48
CA ALA A 68 5.01 -2.03 7.85
C ALA A 68 4.25 -1.08 8.81
N VAL A 69 3.02 -1.46 9.16
CA VAL A 69 2.00 -0.62 9.77
C VAL A 69 1.66 -1.27 11.12
N SER A 70 1.83 -0.51 12.22
CA SER A 70 1.96 -1.02 13.61
C SER A 70 0.71 -1.75 14.15
N SER A 71 0.84 -2.40 15.32
CA SER A 71 -0.28 -3.09 16.02
C SER A 71 -1.44 -2.18 16.47
N GLU A 72 -1.31 -0.86 16.36
CA GLU A 72 -2.42 0.09 16.62
C GLU A 72 -3.41 0.14 15.45
N TYR A 73 -3.01 -0.31 14.26
CA TYR A 73 -3.83 -0.29 13.04
C TYR A 73 -4.89 -1.40 13.04
N ASP A 74 -4.59 -2.56 13.62
CA ASP A 74 -5.54 -3.68 13.76
C ASP A 74 -6.80 -3.29 14.54
N LYS A 75 -6.72 -2.29 15.44
CA LYS A 75 -7.84 -1.90 16.32
C LYS A 75 -8.89 -1.03 15.64
N ASN A 76 -8.58 -0.47 14.47
CA ASN A 76 -9.41 0.54 13.81
C ASN A 76 -9.90 0.10 12.42
N MET A 77 -9.66 -1.14 12.00
CA MET A 77 -10.16 -1.64 10.72
C MET A 77 -11.60 -2.13 10.84
N LEU A 78 -12.42 -1.86 9.82
CA LEU A 78 -13.78 -2.40 9.73
C LEU A 78 -13.77 -3.93 9.63
N PHE A 79 -12.78 -4.48 8.92
CA PHE A 79 -12.60 -5.92 8.72
C PHE A 79 -11.25 -6.39 9.24
N LYS A 80 -11.21 -7.64 9.71
CA LYS A 80 -9.99 -8.28 10.22
C LYS A 80 -8.86 -8.34 9.18
N ASN A 81 -9.20 -8.51 7.91
CA ASN A 81 -8.25 -8.59 6.80
C ASN A 81 -8.97 -8.37 5.47
N GLN A 82 -8.19 -8.20 4.40
CA GLN A 82 -8.69 -7.96 3.04
C GLN A 82 -9.57 -9.10 2.52
N TYR A 83 -9.21 -10.36 2.77
CA TYR A 83 -9.99 -11.52 2.34
C TYR A 83 -11.39 -11.52 2.97
N THR A 84 -11.49 -11.30 4.28
CA THR A 84 -12.77 -11.18 4.99
C THR A 84 -13.60 -10.03 4.43
N ALA A 85 -13.00 -8.86 4.21
CA ALA A 85 -13.70 -7.71 3.63
C ALA A 85 -14.29 -8.03 2.25
N LEU A 86 -13.46 -8.56 1.34
CA LEU A 86 -13.86 -8.88 -0.03
C LEU A 86 -14.94 -9.95 -0.05
N LYS A 87 -14.77 -11.03 0.72
CA LYS A 87 -15.78 -12.07 0.84
C LYS A 87 -17.11 -11.51 1.35
N THR A 88 -17.10 -10.68 2.39
CA THR A 88 -18.32 -10.06 2.93
C THR A 88 -19.02 -9.19 1.88
N ILE A 89 -18.28 -8.35 1.15
CA ILE A 89 -18.82 -7.51 0.07
C ILE A 89 -19.44 -8.39 -1.03
N PHE A 90 -18.72 -9.39 -1.52
CA PHE A 90 -19.19 -10.22 -2.62
C PHE A 90 -20.37 -11.11 -2.24
N GLU A 91 -20.43 -11.61 -1.01
CA GLU A 91 -21.62 -12.32 -0.50
C GLU A 91 -22.83 -11.38 -0.37
N TYR A 92 -22.63 -10.14 0.10
CA TYR A 92 -23.72 -9.16 0.24
C TYR A 92 -24.37 -8.83 -1.12
N TYR A 93 -23.55 -8.66 -2.16
CA TYR A 93 -24.01 -8.35 -3.52
C TYR A 93 -24.19 -9.59 -4.40
N LYS A 94 -24.22 -10.79 -3.82
CA LYS A 94 -24.37 -12.03 -4.59
C LYS A 94 -25.71 -12.04 -5.32
N GLY A 95 -25.64 -12.14 -6.65
CA GLY A 95 -26.82 -12.15 -7.52
C GLY A 95 -27.31 -10.75 -7.93
N ASP A 96 -26.69 -9.68 -7.45
CA ASP A 96 -26.92 -8.33 -7.98
C ASP A 96 -26.42 -8.28 -9.44
N LYS A 97 -27.32 -7.92 -10.36
CA LYS A 97 -27.03 -7.79 -11.80
C LYS A 97 -26.84 -6.32 -12.23
N THR A 98 -26.94 -5.38 -11.29
CA THR A 98 -26.78 -3.94 -11.51
C THR A 98 -25.37 -3.45 -11.24
N LYS A 99 -24.56 -4.22 -10.51
CA LYS A 99 -23.18 -3.90 -10.15
C LYS A 99 -22.24 -5.02 -10.54
N HIS A 100 -21.04 -4.66 -10.98
CA HIS A 100 -19.96 -5.61 -11.24
C HIS A 100 -18.67 -5.16 -10.53
N PHE A 101 -18.03 -6.09 -9.82
CA PHE A 101 -16.82 -5.82 -9.06
C PHE A 101 -15.59 -6.39 -9.76
N TYR A 102 -14.56 -5.56 -9.93
CA TYR A 102 -13.29 -5.97 -10.51
C TYR A 102 -12.20 -5.95 -9.46
N LEU A 103 -11.82 -7.12 -8.94
CA LEU A 103 -10.72 -7.25 -7.99
C LEU A 103 -9.39 -7.36 -8.75
N ARG A 104 -8.63 -6.26 -8.80
CA ARG A 104 -7.29 -6.23 -9.40
C ARG A 104 -6.24 -6.60 -8.36
N ILE A 105 -5.68 -7.80 -8.47
CA ILE A 105 -4.63 -8.26 -7.56
C ILE A 105 -3.34 -7.46 -7.79
N HIS A 106 -2.72 -6.99 -6.71
CA HIS A 106 -1.55 -6.13 -6.75
C HIS A 106 -0.35 -6.78 -7.47
N PRO A 107 0.33 -6.11 -8.44
CA PRO A 107 1.44 -6.69 -9.21
C PRO A 107 2.68 -7.11 -8.40
N ASN A 108 2.88 -6.58 -7.19
CA ASN A 108 3.93 -7.08 -6.27
C ASN A 108 3.70 -8.52 -5.80
N LEU A 109 2.50 -9.07 -5.95
CA LEU A 109 2.14 -10.40 -5.47
C LEU A 109 2.40 -11.51 -6.50
N ILE A 110 2.91 -11.20 -7.71
CA ILE A 110 3.13 -12.18 -8.80
C ILE A 110 3.95 -13.41 -8.36
N ASN A 111 4.90 -13.24 -7.43
CA ASN A 111 5.79 -14.32 -6.96
C ASN A 111 5.73 -14.53 -5.44
N VAL A 112 4.67 -14.06 -4.79
CA VAL A 112 4.49 -14.24 -3.35
C VAL A 112 3.66 -15.53 -3.17
N PRO A 113 4.06 -16.50 -2.34
CA PRO A 113 3.31 -17.75 -2.17
C PRO A 113 2.56 -17.86 -0.83
N TYR A 114 2.14 -16.73 -0.24
CA TYR A 114 1.36 -16.72 1.01
C TYR A 114 -0.15 -16.95 0.81
N PRO A 115 -0.79 -17.79 1.65
CA PRO A 115 -2.23 -18.05 1.56
C PRO A 115 -3.13 -16.80 1.56
N SER A 116 -2.72 -15.77 2.28
CA SER A 116 -3.43 -14.49 2.43
C SER A 116 -3.79 -13.78 1.13
N HIS A 117 -3.02 -14.00 0.05
CA HIS A 117 -3.35 -13.47 -1.26
C HIS A 117 -3.75 -14.56 -2.26
N THR A 118 -3.27 -15.81 -2.12
CA THR A 118 -3.69 -16.89 -3.03
C THR A 118 -5.17 -17.22 -2.85
N MET A 119 -5.72 -17.08 -1.64
CA MET A 119 -7.15 -17.27 -1.37
C MET A 119 -8.04 -16.22 -2.06
N LEU A 120 -7.50 -15.09 -2.51
CA LEU A 120 -8.28 -14.08 -3.24
C LEU A 120 -8.71 -14.58 -4.62
N TYR A 121 -7.94 -15.51 -5.20
CA TYR A 121 -8.28 -16.11 -6.49
C TYR A 121 -9.50 -17.04 -6.42
N ASP A 122 -9.82 -17.55 -5.23
CA ASP A 122 -10.93 -18.48 -5.00
C ASP A 122 -12.27 -17.76 -4.77
N LEU A 123 -12.29 -16.42 -4.82
CA LEU A 123 -13.50 -15.61 -4.66
C LEU A 123 -14.30 -15.57 -5.97
N HIS A 124 -15.11 -16.60 -6.20
CA HIS A 124 -15.94 -16.76 -7.40
C HIS A 124 -17.40 -16.37 -7.16
N TYR A 125 -17.86 -15.33 -7.86
CA TYR A 125 -19.23 -14.82 -7.85
C TYR A 125 -19.60 -14.34 -9.25
N ASP A 126 -20.87 -14.44 -9.63
CA ASP A 126 -21.35 -14.08 -10.99
C ASP A 126 -21.02 -12.64 -11.39
N ASN A 127 -21.01 -11.72 -10.43
CA ASN A 127 -20.78 -10.29 -10.62
C ASN A 127 -19.39 -9.85 -10.14
N VAL A 128 -18.44 -10.77 -10.09
CA VAL A 128 -17.05 -10.50 -9.68
C VAL A 128 -16.08 -11.03 -10.72
N THR A 129 -15.18 -10.17 -11.18
CA THR A 129 -14.01 -10.56 -11.99
C THR A 129 -12.75 -10.38 -11.16
N VAL A 130 -12.10 -11.48 -10.80
CA VAL A 130 -10.77 -11.45 -10.19
C VAL A 130 -9.72 -11.35 -11.30
N ILE A 131 -8.98 -10.26 -11.33
CA ILE A 131 -7.94 -9.97 -12.32
C ILE A 131 -6.57 -10.31 -11.70
N PRO A 132 -5.88 -11.36 -12.19
CA PRO A 132 -4.63 -11.82 -11.59
C PRO A 132 -3.50 -10.81 -11.56
N ALA A 133 -2.55 -10.95 -10.64
CA ALA A 133 -1.45 -10.00 -10.45
C ALA A 133 -0.59 -9.79 -11.71
N ASN A 134 -0.45 -10.83 -12.52
CA ASN A 134 0.33 -10.85 -13.76
C ASN A 134 -0.48 -10.51 -15.02
N ALA A 135 -1.80 -10.29 -14.91
CA ALA A 135 -2.61 -9.97 -16.07
C ALA A 135 -2.20 -8.63 -16.69
N ASP A 136 -2.31 -8.52 -18.00
CA ASP A 136 -1.92 -7.36 -18.81
C ASP A 136 -3.00 -6.26 -18.87
N ILE A 137 -3.97 -6.29 -17.96
CA ILE A 137 -5.01 -5.27 -17.80
C ILE A 137 -4.42 -3.95 -17.31
N ASP A 138 -4.84 -2.85 -17.92
CA ASP A 138 -4.45 -1.49 -17.55
C ASP A 138 -5.21 -1.03 -16.30
N SER A 139 -4.49 -0.89 -15.19
CA SER A 139 -5.07 -0.49 -13.90
C SER A 139 -5.70 0.90 -13.95
N TYR A 140 -5.13 1.85 -14.71
CA TYR A 140 -5.71 3.19 -14.77
C TYR A 140 -6.95 3.22 -15.66
N VAL A 141 -6.96 2.45 -16.75
CA VAL A 141 -8.15 2.36 -17.61
C VAL A 141 -9.29 1.67 -16.86
N LEU A 142 -9.03 0.61 -16.11
CA LEU A 142 -10.02 0.01 -15.23
C LEU A 142 -10.61 1.04 -14.24
N MET A 143 -9.74 1.83 -13.59
CA MET A 143 -10.15 2.92 -12.71
C MET A 143 -10.99 3.98 -13.45
N PHE A 144 -10.60 4.40 -14.66
CA PHE A 144 -11.32 5.41 -15.43
C PHE A 144 -12.72 4.95 -15.87
N HIS A 145 -12.89 3.67 -16.18
CA HIS A 145 -14.18 3.10 -16.58
C HIS A 145 -15.03 2.60 -15.39
N SER A 146 -14.52 2.66 -14.15
CA SER A 146 -15.29 2.32 -12.96
C SER A 146 -16.03 3.54 -12.39
N ASP A 147 -17.25 3.35 -11.89
CA ASP A 147 -18.05 4.36 -11.20
C ASP A 147 -17.49 4.69 -9.82
N LYS A 148 -16.98 3.65 -9.12
CA LYS A 148 -16.37 3.78 -7.79
C LYS A 148 -15.10 2.96 -7.70
N VAL A 149 -14.27 3.32 -6.72
CA VAL A 149 -13.08 2.55 -6.37
C VAL A 149 -13.15 2.17 -4.90
N ILE A 150 -12.96 0.89 -4.61
CA ILE A 150 -12.73 0.38 -3.26
C ILE A 150 -11.23 0.08 -3.14
N THR A 151 -10.61 0.53 -2.05
CA THR A 151 -9.19 0.29 -1.84
C THR A 151 -8.89 -0.17 -0.43
N PHE A 152 -7.75 -0.85 -0.33
CA PHE A 152 -7.03 -1.03 0.92
C PHE A 152 -5.83 -0.08 0.92
N HIS A 153 -4.69 -0.47 1.50
CA HIS A 153 -3.47 0.35 1.62
C HIS A 153 -2.72 0.57 0.29
N SER A 154 -3.44 0.72 -0.83
CA SER A 154 -2.87 0.96 -2.14
C SER A 154 -2.72 2.46 -2.39
N THR A 155 -1.69 2.85 -3.14
CA THR A 155 -1.62 4.23 -3.66
C THR A 155 -2.77 4.54 -4.62
N MET A 156 -3.41 3.51 -5.20
CA MET A 156 -4.61 3.65 -6.02
C MET A 156 -5.73 4.41 -5.30
N SER A 157 -5.75 4.47 -3.96
CA SER A 157 -6.74 5.27 -3.22
C SER A 157 -6.66 6.75 -3.58
N ILE A 158 -5.49 7.36 -3.40
CA ILE A 158 -5.27 8.79 -3.66
C ILE A 158 -5.09 9.08 -5.14
N GLU A 159 -4.61 8.13 -5.93
CA GLU A 159 -4.54 8.28 -7.38
C GLU A 159 -5.94 8.33 -8.01
N SER A 160 -6.86 7.47 -7.56
CA SER A 160 -8.25 7.48 -8.03
C SER A 160 -8.96 8.76 -7.66
N ALA A 161 -8.77 9.24 -6.42
CA ALA A 161 -9.31 10.52 -5.98
C ALA A 161 -8.72 11.69 -6.77
N TYR A 162 -7.43 11.69 -7.13
CA TYR A 162 -6.85 12.71 -8.02
C TYR A 162 -7.60 12.79 -9.35
N TRP A 163 -7.94 11.64 -9.92
CA TRP A 163 -8.64 11.52 -11.20
C TRP A 163 -10.16 11.68 -11.08
N GLY A 164 -10.67 12.11 -9.92
CA GLY A 164 -12.07 12.47 -9.72
C GLY A 164 -12.99 11.29 -9.45
N LYS A 165 -12.45 10.11 -9.11
CA LYS A 165 -13.27 8.96 -8.73
C LYS A 165 -13.64 9.02 -7.24
N PRO A 166 -14.87 8.69 -6.86
CA PRO A 166 -15.19 8.45 -5.47
C PRO A 166 -14.48 7.19 -4.98
N VAL A 167 -13.87 7.28 -3.80
CA VAL A 167 -13.03 6.21 -3.25
C VAL A 167 -13.51 5.83 -1.86
N ILE A 168 -13.74 4.53 -1.66
CA ILE A 168 -14.08 3.93 -0.38
C ILE A 168 -12.85 3.17 0.12
N ALA A 169 -12.18 3.71 1.14
CA ALA A 169 -11.03 3.08 1.77
C ALA A 169 -11.49 2.22 2.96
N LEU A 170 -11.21 0.92 2.89
CA LEU A 170 -11.56 -0.04 3.94
C LEU A 170 -10.49 -0.14 5.04
N ASP A 171 -9.37 0.54 4.86
CA ASP A 171 -8.35 0.74 5.88
C ASP A 171 -8.39 2.17 6.44
N ARG A 172 -7.93 2.33 7.69
CA ARG A 172 -7.78 3.64 8.30
C ARG A 172 -6.35 4.11 8.21
N TYR A 173 -5.98 4.65 7.05
CA TYR A 173 -4.66 5.23 6.85
C TYR A 173 -4.65 6.76 6.92
N MET A 174 -3.46 7.34 6.82
CA MET A 174 -3.18 8.79 6.76
C MET A 174 -4.07 9.52 5.74
N TRP A 175 -4.58 8.84 4.70
CA TRP A 175 -5.49 9.41 3.71
C TRP A 175 -6.79 9.94 4.33
N ASN A 176 -7.30 9.26 5.36
CA ASN A 176 -8.55 9.65 6.00
C ASN A 176 -8.41 10.99 6.71
N LEU A 177 -7.22 11.25 7.27
CA LEU A 177 -6.88 12.54 7.87
C LEU A 177 -6.78 13.68 6.84
N MET A 178 -6.64 13.35 5.55
CA MET A 178 -6.63 14.33 4.46
C MET A 178 -8.04 14.69 3.99
N GLY A 179 -9.06 13.92 4.41
CA GLY A 179 -10.47 14.14 4.02
C GLY A 179 -10.72 13.93 2.53
N VAL A 180 -9.93 13.09 1.86
CA VAL A 180 -9.98 12.88 0.40
C VAL A 180 -10.67 11.58 -0.02
N LEU A 181 -11.02 10.71 0.94
CA LEU A 181 -11.64 9.40 0.72
C LEU A 181 -12.78 9.17 1.72
N TYR A 182 -13.71 8.27 1.39
CA TYR A 182 -14.69 7.74 2.34
C TYR A 182 -14.07 6.61 3.16
N SER A 183 -14.46 6.51 4.43
CA SER A 183 -13.93 5.49 5.33
C SER A 183 -15.04 5.00 6.26
N PRO A 184 -15.78 3.96 5.83
CA PRO A 184 -16.92 3.48 6.60
C PRO A 184 -16.50 2.94 7.96
N ASN A 185 -17.32 3.22 8.96
CA ASN A 185 -17.13 2.77 10.34
C ASN A 185 -17.96 1.52 10.65
N SER A 186 -18.90 1.15 9.78
CA SER A 186 -19.71 -0.06 9.88
C SER A 186 -20.00 -0.64 8.49
N GLU A 187 -20.49 -1.88 8.45
CA GLU A 187 -20.93 -2.50 7.20
C GLU A 187 -22.11 -1.74 6.59
N GLU A 188 -23.05 -1.23 7.40
CA GLU A 188 -24.19 -0.44 6.89
C GLU A 188 -23.74 0.86 6.21
N GLU A 189 -22.71 1.53 6.75
CA GLU A 189 -22.12 2.69 6.09
C GLU A 189 -21.44 2.29 4.77
N LEU A 190 -20.75 1.15 4.74
CA LEU A 190 -20.15 0.61 3.52
C LEU A 190 -21.21 0.34 2.44
N TRP A 191 -22.30 -0.35 2.78
CA TRP A 191 -23.40 -0.63 1.84
C TRP A 191 -24.00 0.66 1.31
N LYS A 192 -24.29 1.63 2.19
CA LYS A 192 -24.79 2.93 1.79
C LYS A 192 -23.87 3.64 0.79
N LEU A 193 -22.56 3.60 1.01
CA LEU A 193 -21.58 4.22 0.11
C LEU A 193 -21.54 3.52 -1.25
N ILE A 194 -21.55 2.18 -1.27
CA ILE A 194 -21.56 1.39 -2.52
C ILE A 194 -22.87 1.64 -3.28
N ASP A 195 -24.02 1.62 -2.60
CA ASP A 195 -25.34 1.77 -3.22
C ASP A 195 -25.67 3.20 -3.67
N THR A 196 -24.89 4.19 -3.22
CA THR A 196 -25.06 5.58 -3.66
C THR A 196 -24.54 5.71 -5.08
N LYS A 197 -25.42 5.57 -6.09
CA LYS A 197 -25.07 5.64 -7.51
C LYS A 197 -24.11 6.79 -7.85
N ASP A 198 -24.52 8.02 -7.56
CA ASP A 198 -23.73 9.23 -7.85
C ASP A 198 -22.92 9.71 -6.63
N LEU A 199 -22.10 8.81 -6.06
CA LEU A 199 -21.25 9.15 -4.92
C LEU A 199 -20.20 10.21 -5.32
N PRO A 200 -20.14 11.38 -4.67
CA PRO A 200 -19.24 12.43 -5.10
C PRO A 200 -17.78 12.13 -4.74
N CYS A 201 -16.84 12.58 -5.57
CA CYS A 201 -15.42 12.51 -5.23
C CYS A 201 -15.08 13.56 -4.15
N LEU A 202 -14.41 13.13 -3.08
CA LEU A 202 -13.96 14.01 -1.98
C LEU A 202 -12.62 14.72 -2.26
N LYS A 203 -12.16 14.73 -3.52
CA LYS A 203 -10.89 15.34 -3.93
C LYS A 203 -10.75 16.76 -3.39
N ASN A 204 -9.62 17.03 -2.75
CA ASN A 204 -9.21 18.35 -2.30
C ASN A 204 -7.68 18.49 -2.36
N ASP A 205 -7.16 19.69 -2.10
CA ASP A 205 -5.74 20.00 -2.27
C ASP A 205 -4.80 19.28 -1.28
N ASN A 206 -5.32 18.72 -0.18
CA ASN A 206 -4.50 17.91 0.72
C ASN A 206 -3.90 16.71 -0.01
N LEU A 207 -4.54 16.24 -1.08
CA LEU A 207 -4.10 15.12 -1.91
C LEU A 207 -2.66 15.30 -2.45
N TYR A 208 -2.20 16.54 -2.64
CA TYR A 208 -0.83 16.84 -3.11
C TYR A 208 0.25 16.68 -2.02
N LYS A 209 -0.14 16.64 -0.74
CA LYS A 209 0.80 16.48 0.38
C LYS A 209 1.51 15.13 0.36
N TYR A 210 0.85 14.07 -0.12
CA TYR A 210 1.48 12.75 -0.25
C TYR A 210 2.57 12.71 -1.33
N PRO A 211 2.28 13.02 -2.61
CA PRO A 211 3.32 13.07 -3.64
C PRO A 211 4.52 13.94 -3.26
N TYR A 212 4.24 15.09 -2.64
CA TYR A 212 5.28 16.00 -2.22
C TYR A 212 6.21 15.34 -1.20
N ARG A 213 5.65 14.65 -0.19
CA ARG A 213 6.42 13.87 0.79
C ARG A 213 7.23 12.74 0.14
N VAL A 214 6.66 12.03 -0.83
CA VAL A 214 7.37 10.95 -1.55
C VAL A 214 8.57 11.49 -2.32
N LEU A 215 8.42 12.64 -2.97
CA LEU A 215 9.47 13.27 -3.78
C LEU A 215 10.47 14.10 -2.95
N HIS A 216 10.10 14.51 -1.73
CA HIS A 216 10.92 15.29 -0.81
C HIS A 216 10.92 14.61 0.56
N PRO A 217 11.47 13.39 0.70
CA PRO A 217 11.59 12.76 2.01
C PRO A 217 12.46 13.66 2.91
N ILE A 218 12.09 13.75 4.20
CA ILE A 218 13.02 14.34 5.17
C ILE A 218 14.15 13.32 5.28
N GLU A 219 15.38 13.74 5.03
CA GLU A 219 16.54 12.94 5.39
C GLU A 219 16.63 12.91 6.91
N ASP A 220 15.89 12.00 7.56
CA ASP A 220 16.19 11.65 8.93
C ASP A 220 17.54 10.89 8.91
N PRO A 221 18.57 11.33 9.65
CA PRO A 221 19.78 10.54 9.83
C PRO A 221 19.50 9.10 10.29
N GLU A 222 18.40 8.87 11.00
CA GLU A 222 17.94 7.54 11.41
C GLU A 222 17.33 6.73 10.24
N ASP A 223 16.68 7.37 9.27
CA ASP A 223 16.14 6.73 8.05
C ASP A 223 17.24 6.32 7.05
N ARG A 224 18.49 6.79 7.23
CA ARG A 224 19.65 6.29 6.45
C ARG A 224 20.04 4.85 6.80
N ILE A 225 19.52 4.29 7.89
CA ILE A 225 19.80 2.90 8.26
C ILE A 225 18.93 1.97 7.42
N LYS A 226 19.22 1.89 6.12
CA LYS A 226 18.64 0.86 5.26
C LYS A 226 19.20 -0.51 5.61
N PHE A 227 20.42 -0.58 6.12
CA PHE A 227 21.11 -1.82 6.48
C PHE A 227 21.72 -1.72 7.89
N VAL A 228 21.48 -2.73 8.73
CA VAL A 228 22.21 -2.93 9.99
C VAL A 228 23.35 -3.88 9.70
N LYS A 229 24.58 -3.43 10.00
CA LYS A 229 25.73 -4.31 10.06
C LYS A 229 25.74 -4.97 11.44
N VAL A 230 25.58 -6.29 11.47
CA VAL A 230 25.62 -7.06 12.72
C VAL A 230 26.95 -7.78 12.77
N ASP A 231 27.75 -7.43 13.78
CA ASP A 231 28.96 -8.17 14.12
C ASP A 231 28.60 -9.24 15.15
N TYR A 232 28.85 -10.51 14.84
CA TYR A 232 28.78 -11.59 15.82
C TYR A 232 30.12 -12.31 15.93
N LYS A 233 30.50 -12.61 17.17
CA LYS A 233 31.66 -13.45 17.49
C LYS A 233 31.19 -14.86 17.77
N ILE A 234 31.57 -15.80 16.92
CA ILE A 234 31.37 -17.23 17.12
C ILE A 234 32.75 -17.86 17.25
N PHE A 235 33.01 -18.55 18.36
CA PHE A 235 34.30 -19.21 18.67
C PHE A 235 35.54 -18.32 18.49
N GLY A 236 35.44 -17.04 18.86
CA GLY A 236 36.55 -16.09 18.75
C GLY A 236 36.80 -15.54 17.35
N GLN A 237 36.09 -16.04 16.32
CA GLN A 237 36.10 -15.46 14.98
C GLN A 237 34.94 -14.47 14.82
N SER A 238 35.26 -13.32 14.21
CA SER A 238 34.29 -12.28 13.89
C SER A 238 33.70 -12.54 12.51
N PHE A 239 32.38 -12.54 12.41
CA PHE A 239 31.62 -12.62 11.18
C PHE A 239 30.82 -11.34 10.99
N PHE A 240 30.75 -10.85 9.75
CA PHE A 240 29.98 -9.67 9.38
C PHE A 240 28.84 -10.04 8.44
N THR A 241 27.71 -9.38 8.62
CA THR A 241 26.56 -9.51 7.72
C THR A 241 25.79 -8.20 7.66
N GLU A 242 25.25 -7.90 6.47
CA GLU A 242 24.49 -6.70 6.18
C GLU A 242 23.04 -7.10 5.90
N TYR A 243 22.10 -6.62 6.72
CA TYR A 243 20.67 -6.89 6.53
C TYR A 243 19.88 -5.62 6.44
N SER A 244 18.83 -5.61 5.61
CA SER A 244 17.92 -4.48 5.61
C SER A 244 17.27 -4.35 6.99
N PHE A 245 17.18 -3.14 7.55
CA PHE A 245 16.58 -2.90 8.89
C PHE A 245 15.19 -3.53 9.04
N PHE A 246 14.51 -3.72 7.92
CA PHE A 246 13.20 -4.33 7.80
C PHE A 246 13.21 -5.88 7.70
N LYS A 247 14.30 -6.51 7.26
CA LYS A 247 14.38 -7.97 7.05
C LYS A 247 15.58 -8.57 7.79
N PHE A 248 15.35 -9.33 8.85
CA PHE A 248 16.42 -10.12 9.47
C PHE A 248 16.42 -11.53 8.87
N LEU A 249 17.52 -11.96 8.26
CA LEU A 249 17.61 -13.20 7.46
C LEU A 249 16.49 -13.32 6.40
N GLY A 250 16.12 -12.20 5.77
CA GLY A 250 15.04 -12.17 4.77
C GLY A 250 13.62 -12.23 5.36
N SER A 251 13.46 -12.28 6.69
CA SER A 251 12.16 -12.39 7.37
C SER A 251 11.87 -11.19 8.28
N TYR A 252 10.67 -10.61 8.12
CA TYR A 252 10.15 -9.55 9.00
C TYR A 252 9.73 -10.10 10.37
N LYS A 253 9.15 -11.31 10.40
CA LYS A 253 8.69 -11.96 11.64
C LYS A 253 9.84 -12.25 12.59
N LEU A 254 11.01 -12.60 12.06
CA LEU A 254 12.20 -12.87 12.87
C LEU A 254 12.70 -11.60 13.56
N ASN A 255 12.56 -10.44 12.89
CA ASN A 255 12.90 -9.13 13.48
C ASN A 255 11.96 -8.78 14.64
N VAL A 256 10.66 -9.04 14.49
CA VAL A 256 9.66 -8.88 15.57
C VAL A 256 9.96 -9.82 16.74
N LEU A 257 10.21 -11.11 16.48
CA LEU A 257 10.60 -12.10 17.49
C LEU A 257 11.87 -11.67 18.23
N ILE A 258 12.91 -11.26 17.50
CA ILE A 258 14.17 -10.80 18.08
C ILE A 258 13.94 -9.56 18.94
N LYS A 259 13.14 -8.57 18.51
CA LYS A 259 12.77 -7.40 19.34
C LYS A 259 12.04 -7.80 20.62
N THR A 260 11.11 -8.74 20.53
CA THR A 260 10.36 -9.24 21.69
C THR A 260 11.28 -10.00 22.65
N PHE A 261 12.20 -10.80 22.13
CA PHE A 261 13.16 -11.58 22.90
C PHE A 261 14.33 -10.73 23.45
N SER A 262 14.81 -9.70 22.76
CA SER A 262 15.85 -8.78 23.23
C SER A 262 15.39 -7.89 24.38
N ASN A 263 14.07 -7.73 24.54
CA ASN A 263 13.46 -7.08 25.69
C ASN A 263 13.23 -8.02 26.89
N SER A 264 13.49 -9.32 26.74
CA SER A 264 13.51 -10.26 27.86
C SER A 264 14.74 -10.06 28.74
N ARG A 265 14.51 -9.85 30.05
CA ARG A 265 15.57 -9.76 31.09
C ARG A 265 16.49 -10.99 31.13
N ILE A 266 16.00 -12.15 30.71
CA ILE A 266 16.73 -13.43 30.76
C ILE A 266 17.77 -13.50 29.64
N ILE A 267 17.43 -13.05 28.43
CA ILE A 267 18.34 -13.03 27.27
C ILE A 267 19.44 -11.97 27.44
N ARG A 268 19.12 -10.81 28.02
CA ARG A 268 20.12 -9.80 28.39
C ARG A 268 21.15 -10.31 29.41
N LYS A 269 20.79 -11.28 30.25
CA LYS A 269 21.71 -11.92 31.21
C LYS A 269 22.56 -13.01 30.56
N LEU A 270 22.00 -13.82 29.67
CA LEU A 270 22.70 -14.92 28.97
C LEU A 270 23.73 -14.42 27.94
N PHE A 271 23.48 -13.27 27.32
CA PHE A 271 24.37 -12.69 26.31
C PHE A 271 25.11 -11.43 26.79
N LYS A 272 25.47 -11.37 28.08
CA LYS A 272 26.37 -10.32 28.59
C LYS A 272 27.69 -10.35 27.81
N GLY A 273 27.88 -9.38 26.93
CA GLY A 273 29.10 -9.17 26.16
C GLY A 273 29.08 -9.65 24.70
N ALA A 274 27.97 -10.23 24.20
CA ALA A 274 27.89 -10.77 22.83
C ALA A 274 27.05 -9.93 21.85
N TYR A 275 26.33 -8.91 22.34
CA TYR A 275 25.58 -7.98 21.51
C TYR A 275 25.87 -6.55 21.97
N GLU A 276 26.83 -5.90 21.33
CA GLU A 276 26.82 -4.44 21.26
C GLU A 276 26.20 -4.08 19.91
N PHE A 277 24.97 -3.56 19.92
CA PHE A 277 24.51 -2.71 18.81
C PHE A 277 25.36 -1.44 18.87
N ARG A 278 26.54 -1.47 18.28
CA ARG A 278 27.23 -0.23 17.96
C ARG A 278 26.51 0.36 16.76
N ASN A 279 25.77 1.43 16.98
CA ASN A 279 25.37 2.35 15.92
C ASN A 279 26.66 2.95 15.33
N LEU A 280 27.32 2.21 14.44
CA LEU A 280 28.41 2.76 13.66
C LEU A 280 27.79 3.54 12.49
N PRO A 281 28.13 4.82 12.29
CA PRO A 281 27.63 5.57 11.17
C PRO A 281 28.18 4.97 9.87
N CYS A 282 27.33 4.28 9.11
CA CYS A 282 27.66 3.91 7.73
C CYS A 282 27.45 5.13 6.83
N VAL A 283 28.55 5.81 6.51
CA VAL A 283 28.59 6.81 5.44
C VAL A 283 28.57 6.09 4.10
N VAL A 284 27.46 6.17 3.36
CA VAL A 284 27.45 5.77 1.96
C VAL A 284 28.07 6.91 1.14
N LYS A 285 29.30 6.72 0.65
CA LYS A 285 29.86 7.59 -0.40
C LYS A 285 29.04 7.41 -1.67
N PRO A 286 28.72 8.48 -2.41
CA PRO A 286 28.02 8.37 -3.68
C PRO A 286 28.87 7.58 -4.67
N SER A 287 28.33 6.49 -5.21
CA SER A 287 28.92 5.81 -6.36
C SER A 287 28.74 6.69 -7.59
N VAL A 288 29.83 7.38 -7.95
CA VAL A 288 29.98 8.00 -9.27
C VAL A 288 30.15 6.89 -10.29
N LYS A 289 29.14 6.69 -11.14
CA LYS A 289 29.20 6.57 -12.60
C LYS A 289 27.83 6.19 -13.17
#